data_AF-A0A252C7E2-F1
#
_entry.id   AF-A0A252C7E2-F1
#
_cell.length_a   1.000
_cell.length_b   1.000
_cell.length_c   1.000
_cell.angle_alpha   90.00
_cell.angle_beta   90.00
_cell.angle_gamma   90.00
#
_symmetry.space_group_name_H-M   'P 1'
#
loop_
_entity.id
_entity.type
_entity.pdbx_description
1 polymer ?
#
loop_
_entity_poly.entity_id
_entity_poly.type
_entity_poly.pdbx_seq_one_letter_code
_entity_poly.pdbx_strand_id
1 'polypeptide(L)'
;MPATDGDLVARKKIAAQVLMQTGAVPRKIWGALEPVRPLTPDWNYDSIVVHYSGHDSYPNMASIQGFDLEHRHWDDVAYHSQFFLTDGSTKVVNSASRDLM
;
A
#
# COMPACT_ATOMS: atom_id res chain seq x y z
N MET A 1 -19.13 -5.67 -11.99
CA MET A 1 -19.55 -4.44 -12.70
C MET A 1 -18.37 -3.48 -12.64
N PRO A 2 -17.93 -2.89 -13.76
CA PRO A 2 -16.92 -1.84 -13.73
C PRO A 2 -17.43 -0.64 -12.91
N ALA A 3 -16.53 0.03 -12.19
CA ALA A 3 -16.87 1.23 -11.43
C ALA A 3 -17.32 2.34 -12.39
N THR A 4 -18.35 3.10 -12.00
CA THR A 4 -18.74 4.30 -12.75
C THR A 4 -17.76 5.45 -12.46
N ASP A 5 -17.75 6.49 -13.30
CA ASP A 5 -16.94 7.68 -13.05
C ASP A 5 -17.28 8.35 -11.70
N GLY A 6 -18.56 8.33 -11.31
CA GLY A 6 -19.02 8.81 -10.01
C GLY A 6 -18.45 7.99 -8.85
N ASP A 7 -18.36 6.67 -9.01
CA ASP A 7 -17.74 5.79 -8.03
C ASP A 7 -16.25 6.09 -7.88
N LEU A 8 -15.53 6.29 -8.98
CA LEU A 8 -14.10 6.61 -8.95
C LEU A 8 -13.80 7.92 -8.20
N VAL A 9 -14.64 8.94 -8.38
CA VAL A 9 -14.51 10.22 -7.63
C VAL A 9 -14.77 10.02 -6.14
N ALA A 10 -15.81 9.27 -5.77
CA ALA A 10 -16.12 8.98 -4.38
C ALA A 10 -14.99 8.20 -3.69
N ARG A 11 -14.43 7.20 -4.39
CA ARG A 11 -13.31 6.38 -3.90
C ARG A 11 -12.06 7.21 -3.61
N LYS A 12 -11.68 8.11 -4.52
CA LYS A 12 -10.55 9.03 -4.31
C LYS A 12 -10.75 9.93 -3.09
N LYS A 13 -11.96 10.44 -2.88
CA LYS A 13 -12.28 11.28 -1.71
C LYS A 13 -12.15 10.50 -0.39
N ILE A 14 -12.65 9.27 -0.35
CA ILE A 14 -12.55 8.42 0.83
C ILE A 14 -11.09 8.04 1.10
N ALA A 15 -10.34 7.72 0.06
CA ALA A 15 -8.92 7.43 0.17
C ALA A 15 -8.13 8.61 0.76
N ALA A 16 -8.35 9.83 0.26
CA ALA A 16 -7.75 11.04 0.83
C ALA A 16 -8.12 11.26 2.32
N GLN A 17 -9.37 10.96 2.70
CA GLN A 17 -9.79 11.02 4.11
C GLN A 17 -9.08 9.98 4.97
N VAL A 18 -8.93 8.75 4.48
CA VAL A 18 -8.19 7.69 5.17
C VAL A 18 -6.72 8.09 5.38
N LEU A 19 -6.06 8.63 4.35
CA LEU A 19 -4.68 9.13 4.49
C LEU A 19 -4.57 10.21 5.57
N MET A 20 -5.47 11.20 5.53
CA MET A 20 -5.48 12.30 6.50
C MET A 20 -5.71 11.81 7.93
N GLN A 21 -6.61 10.84 8.13
CA GLN A 21 -6.94 10.31 9.46
C GLN A 21 -5.86 9.37 10.01
N THR A 22 -5.22 8.58 9.16
CA THR A 22 -4.24 7.57 9.56
C THR A 22 -2.82 8.11 9.62
N GLY A 23 -2.55 9.25 8.98
CA GLY A 23 -1.18 9.74 8.76
C GLY A 23 -0.39 8.81 7.85
N ALA A 24 -1.06 7.97 7.05
CA ALA A 24 -0.40 7.03 6.16
C ALA A 24 0.42 7.79 5.10
N VAL A 25 1.61 7.27 4.84
CA VAL A 25 2.54 7.80 3.83
C VAL A 25 2.14 7.22 2.47
N PRO A 26 1.77 8.08 1.50
CA PRO A 26 1.42 7.63 0.15
C PRO A 26 2.61 7.00 -0.57
N ARG A 27 2.33 6.07 -1.51
CA ARG A 27 3.32 5.41 -2.39
C ARG A 27 4.41 6.32 -2.91
N LYS A 28 4.00 7.45 -3.49
CA LYS A 28 4.91 8.41 -4.11
C LYS A 28 5.87 9.04 -3.08
N ILE A 29 5.45 9.16 -1.83
CA ILE A 29 6.24 9.80 -0.76
C ILE A 29 7.31 8.84 -0.21
N TRP A 30 7.02 7.55 -0.06
CA TRP A 30 8.02 6.58 0.39
C TRP A 30 8.93 6.05 -0.74
N GLY A 31 8.73 6.49 -1.97
CA GLY A 31 9.60 6.15 -3.11
C GLY A 31 9.24 4.83 -3.79
N ALA A 32 7.95 4.45 -3.80
CA ALA A 32 7.49 3.25 -4.47
C ALA A 32 7.85 3.23 -5.95
N LEU A 33 8.37 2.09 -6.41
CA LEU A 33 8.48 1.80 -7.83
C LEU A 33 7.09 1.59 -8.43
N GLU A 34 7.00 1.85 -9.73
CA GLU A 34 5.80 1.51 -10.50
C GLU A 34 5.65 -0.02 -10.60
N PRO A 35 4.42 -0.55 -10.50
CA PRO A 35 4.17 -1.96 -10.70
C PRO A 35 4.64 -2.43 -12.09
N VAL A 36 5.16 -3.65 -12.16
CA VAL A 36 5.61 -4.29 -13.42
C VAL A 36 4.44 -4.44 -14.40
N ARG A 37 3.23 -4.64 -13.87
CA ARG A 37 1.99 -4.74 -14.64
C ARG A 37 0.88 -3.90 -14.00
N PRO A 38 -0.13 -3.47 -14.78
CA PRO A 38 -1.29 -2.80 -14.21
C PRO A 38 -1.96 -3.68 -13.15
N LEU A 39 -2.00 -3.18 -11.91
CA LEU A 39 -2.72 -3.84 -10.83
C LEU A 39 -4.22 -3.71 -11.02
N THR A 40 -4.96 -4.73 -10.57
CA THR A 40 -6.42 -4.69 -10.58
C THR A 40 -6.90 -3.75 -9.46
N PRO A 41 -7.79 -2.78 -9.73
CA PRO A 41 -8.36 -1.94 -8.69
C PRO A 41 -9.16 -2.78 -7.67
N ASP A 42 -8.84 -2.62 -6.39
CA ASP A 42 -9.44 -3.34 -5.28
C ASP A 42 -10.02 -2.37 -4.25
N TRP A 43 -11.34 -2.31 -4.21
CA TRP A 43 -12.06 -1.38 -3.32
C TRP A 43 -13.14 -2.05 -2.48
N ASN A 44 -13.50 -3.30 -2.79
CA ASN A 44 -14.53 -4.04 -2.08
C ASN A 44 -13.89 -5.19 -1.31
N TYR A 45 -13.50 -4.90 -0.06
CA TYR A 45 -12.92 -5.87 0.85
C TYR A 45 -14.02 -6.38 1.79
N ASP A 46 -14.15 -7.69 1.94
CA ASP A 46 -15.02 -8.33 2.93
C ASP A 46 -14.26 -8.71 4.22
N SER A 47 -12.94 -8.59 4.17
CA SER A 47 -12.03 -9.05 5.21
C SER A 47 -10.76 -8.19 5.22
N ILE A 48 -10.15 -8.11 6.40
CA ILE A 48 -8.82 -7.52 6.60
C ILE A 48 -7.94 -8.64 7.12
N VAL A 49 -6.85 -8.93 6.41
CA VAL A 49 -5.88 -9.93 6.82
C VAL A 49 -4.62 -9.23 7.29
N VAL A 50 -4.20 -9.54 8.53
CA VAL A 50 -3.00 -8.96 9.14
C VAL A 50 -1.87 -9.97 9.07
N HIS A 51 -0.78 -9.59 8.42
CA HIS A 51 0.42 -10.43 8.28
C HIS A 51 1.61 -9.78 8.98
N TYR A 52 2.46 -10.62 9.57
CA TYR A 52 3.83 -10.24 9.86
C TYR A 52 4.62 -10.23 8.55
N SER A 53 5.47 -9.23 8.31
CA SER A 53 6.16 -9.08 7.02
C SER A 53 7.12 -10.24 6.72
N GLY A 54 7.65 -10.92 7.76
CA GLY A 54 8.67 -11.96 7.62
C GLY A 54 10.01 -11.41 7.09
N HIS A 55 10.18 -10.09 7.17
CA HIS A 55 11.24 -9.32 6.52
C HIS A 55 12.02 -8.49 7.55
N ASP A 56 12.46 -9.12 8.63
CA ASP A 56 13.14 -8.52 9.79
C ASP A 56 14.40 -7.74 9.38
N SER A 57 15.04 -8.14 8.27
CA SER A 57 16.24 -7.50 7.73
C SER A 57 15.97 -6.27 6.86
N TYR A 58 14.72 -6.01 6.48
CA TYR A 58 14.36 -4.92 5.60
C TYR A 58 13.75 -3.74 6.38
N PRO A 59 14.45 -2.60 6.46
CA PRO A 59 14.08 -1.53 7.38
C PRO A 59 12.92 -0.66 6.88
N ASN A 60 12.50 -0.81 5.62
CA ASN A 60 11.46 0.01 5.01
C ASN A 60 10.74 -0.71 3.86
N MET A 61 9.62 -0.13 3.42
CA MET A 61 8.76 -0.71 2.39
C MET A 61 9.43 -0.75 1.02
N ALA A 62 10.29 0.21 0.69
CA ALA A 62 11.00 0.23 -0.58
C ALA A 62 11.96 -0.96 -0.71
N SER A 63 12.65 -1.34 0.36
CA SER A 63 13.49 -2.53 0.37
C SER A 63 12.69 -3.84 0.24
N ILE A 64 11.49 -3.90 0.85
CA ILE A 64 10.60 -5.05 0.71
C ILE A 64 10.07 -5.14 -0.73
N GLN A 65 9.65 -4.01 -1.32
CA GLN A 65 9.24 -3.96 -2.72
C GLN A 65 10.37 -4.46 -3.64
N GLY A 66 11.60 -3.99 -3.43
CA GLY A 66 12.76 -4.47 -4.18
C GLY A 66 12.94 -5.99 -4.09
N PHE A 67 12.83 -6.55 -2.88
CA PHE A 67 12.89 -8.00 -2.69
C PHE A 67 11.76 -8.74 -3.43
N ASP A 68 10.51 -8.29 -3.29
CA ASP A 68 9.35 -8.91 -3.93
C ASP A 68 9.47 -8.90 -5.46
N LEU A 69 9.96 -7.81 -6.04
CA LEU A 69 10.18 -7.68 -7.48
C LEU A 69 11.35 -8.58 -7.97
N GLU A 70 12.49 -8.52 -7.28
CA GLU A 70 13.72 -9.20 -7.73
C GLU A 70 13.69 -10.72 -7.46
N HIS A 71 13.17 -11.14 -6.31
CA HIS A 71 13.31 -12.51 -5.81
C HIS A 71 12.02 -13.32 -5.87
N ARG A 72 10.85 -12.67 -5.76
CA ARG A 72 9.54 -13.34 -5.87
C ARG A 72 8.89 -13.18 -7.24
N HIS A 73 9.42 -12.29 -8.07
CA HIS A 73 8.89 -11.95 -9.40
C HIS A 73 7.42 -11.54 -9.33
N TRP A 74 7.04 -10.85 -8.25
CA TRP A 74 5.71 -10.27 -8.13
C TRP A 74 5.61 -8.99 -8.95
N ASP A 75 4.38 -8.59 -9.27
CA ASP A 75 4.13 -7.37 -10.05
C ASP A 75 4.33 -6.10 -9.20
N ASP A 76 4.26 -6.20 -7.87
CA ASP A 76 4.47 -5.13 -6.91
C ASP A 76 4.71 -5.70 -5.50
N VAL A 77 4.88 -4.84 -4.49
CA VAL A 77 4.87 -5.21 -3.07
C VAL A 77 3.59 -5.95 -2.67
N ALA A 78 3.71 -7.00 -1.86
CA ALA A 78 2.61 -7.91 -1.52
C ALA A 78 1.40 -7.30 -0.79
N TYR A 79 1.61 -6.18 -0.10
CA TYR A 79 0.72 -5.73 0.96
C TYR A 79 0.03 -4.44 0.57
N HIS A 80 -1.29 -4.32 0.79
CA HIS A 80 -2.03 -3.06 0.60
C HIS A 80 -1.54 -1.93 1.49
N SER A 81 -1.10 -2.25 2.69
CA SER A 81 -0.59 -1.31 3.67
C SER A 81 0.39 -2.00 4.60
N GLN A 82 1.39 -1.28 5.08
CA GLN A 82 2.38 -1.81 6.01
C GLN A 82 2.62 -0.86 7.18
N PHE A 83 2.65 -1.44 8.39
CA PHE A 83 3.01 -0.73 9.60
C PHE A 83 4.48 -1.01 9.94
N PHE A 84 5.29 0.03 10.05
CA PHE A 84 6.62 -0.07 10.65
C PHE A 84 6.57 0.47 12.06
N LEU A 85 7.10 -0.31 13.00
CA LEU A 85 7.42 0.18 14.33
C LEU A 85 8.81 0.81 14.23
N THR A 86 8.90 2.14 14.29
CA THR A 86 10.18 2.77 14.63
C THR A 86 10.27 2.88 16.14
N ASP A 87 11.51 2.86 16.67
CA ASP A 87 11.89 3.26 18.04
C ASP A 87 10.95 2.86 19.20
N GLY A 88 10.18 1.77 19.03
CA GLY A 88 9.23 1.25 20.01
C GLY A 88 7.87 1.99 20.12
N SER A 89 7.57 3.02 19.31
CA SER A 89 6.32 3.78 19.49
C SER A 89 5.69 4.41 18.24
N THR A 90 6.47 4.75 17.22
CA THR A 90 5.92 5.44 16.04
C THR A 90 5.53 4.44 14.96
N LYS A 91 4.28 4.54 14.50
CA LYS A 91 3.72 3.70 13.43
C LYS A 91 3.76 4.48 12.12
N VAL A 92 4.61 4.08 11.19
CA VAL A 92 4.51 4.56 9.80
C VAL A 92 3.63 3.58 9.05
N VAL A 93 2.47 4.05 8.59
CA VAL A 93 1.60 3.29 7.70
C VAL A 93 1.95 3.64 6.27
N ASN A 94 2.68 2.78 5.57
CA ASN A 94 2.93 3.00 4.16
C ASN A 94 1.80 2.34 3.36
N SER A 95 1.11 3.11 2.53
CA SER A 95 0.11 2.57 1.61
C SER A 95 0.78 2.05 0.34
N ALA A 96 0.38 0.86 -0.11
CA ALA A 96 0.62 0.35 -1.46
C ALA A 96 -0.58 0.52 -2.38
N SER A 97 -1.72 1.01 -1.90
CA SER A 97 -2.88 1.22 -2.76
C SER A 97 -2.67 2.45 -3.65
N ARG A 98 -2.96 2.29 -4.95
CA ARG A 98 -3.03 3.40 -5.91
C ARG A 98 -4.23 4.30 -5.70
N ASP A 99 -5.26 3.84 -4.99
CA ASP A 99 -6.45 4.64 -4.72
C ASP A 99 -6.18 5.73 -3.68
N LEU A 100 -5.11 5.57 -2.89
CA LEU A 100 -4.59 6.54 -1.94
C LEU A 100 -3.61 7.54 -2.60
N MET A 101 -3.75 7.82 -3.90
CA MET A 101 -3.03 8.88 -4.63
C MET A 101 -3.94 10.05 -4.99
#